data_AF-V5N4H6-F1
#
_entry.id   AF-V5N4H6-F1
#
_cell.length_a   1.000
_cell.length_b   1.000
_cell.length_c   1.000
_cell.angle_alpha   90.00
_cell.angle_beta   90.00
_cell.angle_gamma   90.00
#
_symmetry.space_group_name_H-M   'P 1'
#
loop_
_entity.id
_entity.type
_entity.pdbx_description
1 polymer ?
#
loop_
_entity_poly.entity_id
_entity_poly.type
_entity_poly.pdbx_seq_one_letter_code
_entity_poly.pdbx_strand_id
1 'polypeptide(L)'
;MEGNSGEHKQTEGPETLMEEERVTITNTWAKVYENKEAAGVAVLIRLFTSFPSTKQYFSEFRHMEDTQEMQSSAQLQKHAVLVMKALNALVESVDDGEKTASVVEKVAKSHARKHKVEPVNFKILAGVILEVLVEVFPESFGVEAQRAWSKLMDVLYWHVTRVYSEIGWTSTE
;
A
#
# COMPACT_ATOMS: atom_id res chain seq x y z
N MET A 1 28.41 -25.40 -25.95
CA MET A 1 28.67 -25.09 -24.55
C MET A 1 27.64 -24.07 -24.13
N GLU A 2 26.60 -24.60 -23.49
CA GLU A 2 25.52 -23.84 -22.85
C GLU A 2 26.06 -23.08 -21.64
N GLY A 3 25.41 -21.95 -21.32
CA GLY A 3 25.67 -21.23 -20.08
C GLY A 3 25.43 -19.73 -20.19
N ASN A 4 24.27 -19.30 -20.69
CA ASN A 4 23.80 -17.93 -20.42
C ASN A 4 23.15 -17.94 -19.05
N SER A 5 23.98 -17.80 -18.01
CA SER A 5 23.54 -17.58 -16.64
C SER A 5 22.85 -16.22 -16.61
N GLY A 6 21.51 -16.24 -16.66
CA GLY A 6 20.72 -15.05 -16.39
C GLY A 6 21.05 -14.60 -14.97
N GLU A 7 21.81 -13.52 -14.85
CA GLU A 7 21.95 -12.79 -13.60
C GLU A 7 20.54 -12.40 -13.16
N HIS A 8 20.02 -13.08 -12.14
CA HIS A 8 18.96 -12.53 -11.32
C HIS A 8 19.50 -11.23 -10.77
N LYS A 9 19.16 -10.12 -11.45
CA LYS A 9 19.44 -8.77 -11.00
C LYS A 9 18.73 -8.64 -9.65
N GLN A 10 19.48 -8.84 -8.57
CA GLN A 10 19.00 -8.51 -7.24
C GLN A 10 18.65 -7.03 -7.31
N THR A 11 17.36 -6.74 -7.28
CA THR A 11 16.87 -5.37 -7.18
C THR A 11 17.48 -4.81 -5.90
N GLU A 12 18.31 -3.78 -6.04
CA GLU A 12 18.84 -3.02 -4.91
C GLU A 12 17.68 -2.73 -3.94
N GLY A 13 17.93 -2.94 -2.65
CA GLY A 13 16.92 -2.74 -1.62
C GLY A 13 16.40 -1.30 -1.60
N PRO A 14 15.20 -1.06 -1.05
CA PRO A 14 14.69 0.29 -0.85
C PRO A 14 15.65 1.06 0.08
N GLU A 15 15.63 2.39 -0.01
CA GLU A 15 16.42 3.22 0.90
C GLU A 15 15.99 2.95 2.36
N THR A 16 16.98 2.71 3.23
CA THR A 16 16.73 2.48 4.65
C THR A 16 16.13 3.72 5.29
N LEU A 17 15.06 3.54 6.07
CA LEU A 17 14.49 4.61 6.90
C LEU A 17 15.47 4.98 8.02
N MET A 18 15.73 6.28 8.18
CA MET A 18 16.50 6.81 9.30
C MET A 18 15.62 6.91 10.57
N GLU A 19 16.24 7.12 11.73
CA GLU A 19 15.51 7.17 13.01
C GLU A 19 14.52 8.34 13.03
N GLU A 20 14.94 9.51 12.58
CA GLU A 20 14.11 10.70 12.45
C GLU A 20 12.94 10.49 11.47
N GLU A 21 13.13 9.68 10.43
CA GLU A 21 12.09 9.34 9.46
C GLU A 21 11.07 8.40 10.10
N ARG A 22 11.52 7.39 10.86
CA ARG A 22 10.63 6.51 11.64
C ARG A 22 9.80 7.29 12.65
N VAL A 23 10.42 8.21 13.40
CA VAL A 23 9.73 9.07 14.36
C VAL A 23 8.70 9.95 13.65
N THR A 24 9.06 10.53 12.50
CA THR A 24 8.15 11.35 11.69
C THR A 24 6.95 10.54 11.20
N ILE A 25 7.17 9.33 10.69
CA ILE A 25 6.10 8.41 10.26
C ILE A 25 5.17 8.10 11.43
N THR A 26 5.71 7.68 12.58
CA THR A 26 4.90 7.31 13.75
C THR A 26 4.06 8.48 14.25
N ASN A 27 4.65 9.68 14.36
CA ASN A 27 3.96 10.87 14.85
C ASN A 27 2.85 11.35 13.91
N THR A 28 3.11 11.34 12.60
CA THR A 28 2.10 11.74 11.61
C THR A 28 1.01 10.69 11.47
N TRP A 29 1.35 9.40 11.52
CA TRP A 29 0.39 8.31 11.47
C TRP A 29 -0.59 8.33 12.64
N ALA A 30 -0.14 8.66 13.85
CA ALA A 30 -1.02 8.74 15.02
C ALA A 30 -2.25 9.63 14.76
N LYS A 31 -2.04 10.80 14.13
CA LYS A 31 -3.12 11.73 13.76
C LYS A 31 -4.04 11.17 12.68
N VAL A 32 -3.47 10.49 11.68
CA VAL A 32 -4.26 9.83 10.61
C VAL A 32 -5.15 8.75 11.21
N TYR A 33 -4.61 7.97 12.15
CA TYR A 33 -5.28 6.79 12.68
C TYR A 33 -6.44 7.12 13.64
N GLU A 34 -6.45 8.31 14.24
CA GLU A 34 -7.59 8.84 15.00
C GLU A 34 -8.88 8.84 14.16
N ASN A 35 -8.79 9.15 12.86
CA ASN A 35 -9.92 9.13 11.93
C ASN A 35 -9.71 8.10 10.79
N LYS A 36 -9.17 6.92 11.13
CA LYS A 36 -8.81 5.87 10.17
C LYS A 36 -9.94 5.45 9.22
N GLU A 37 -11.20 5.43 9.68
CA GLU A 37 -12.31 4.98 8.85
C GLU A 37 -12.55 5.94 7.69
N ALA A 38 -12.67 7.24 7.99
CA ALA A 38 -12.81 8.27 6.97
C ALA A 38 -11.58 8.36 6.06
N ALA A 39 -10.37 8.31 6.64
CA ALA A 39 -9.13 8.34 5.88
C ALA A 39 -9.01 7.15 4.91
N GLY A 40 -9.32 5.93 5.37
CA GLY A 40 -9.30 4.73 4.53
C GLY A 40 -10.31 4.79 3.40
N VAL A 41 -11.52 5.31 3.66
CA VAL A 41 -12.54 5.52 2.62
C VAL A 41 -12.06 6.56 1.61
N ALA A 42 -11.49 7.68 2.06
CA ALA A 42 -10.95 8.72 1.17
C ALA A 42 -9.86 8.17 0.25
N VAL A 43 -8.94 7.36 0.79
CA VAL A 43 -7.89 6.67 0.00
C VAL A 43 -8.50 5.76 -1.06
N LEU A 44 -9.42 4.88 -0.69
CA LEU A 44 -10.00 3.93 -1.65
C LEU A 44 -10.87 4.63 -2.70
N ILE A 45 -11.63 5.65 -2.32
CA ILE A 45 -12.40 6.44 -3.29
C ILE A 45 -11.49 7.16 -4.26
N ARG A 46 -10.39 7.75 -3.79
CA ARG A 46 -9.40 8.37 -4.68
C ARG A 46 -8.79 7.33 -5.62
N LEU A 47 -8.46 6.13 -5.13
CA LEU A 47 -7.94 5.05 -5.96
C LEU A 47 -8.92 4.67 -7.06
N PHE A 48 -10.18 4.41 -6.72
CA PHE A 48 -11.17 3.90 -7.66
C PHE A 48 -11.67 4.95 -8.66
N THR A 49 -11.64 6.23 -8.30
CA THR A 49 -11.99 7.33 -9.21
C THR A 49 -10.83 7.69 -10.15
N SER A 50 -9.58 7.73 -9.65
CA SER A 50 -8.39 8.01 -10.46
C SER A 50 -7.96 6.81 -11.32
N PHE A 51 -8.19 5.58 -10.83
CA PHE A 51 -7.79 4.34 -11.50
C PHE A 51 -8.95 3.32 -11.54
N PRO A 52 -9.99 3.54 -12.38
CA PRO A 52 -11.20 2.71 -12.38
C PRO A 52 -10.96 1.21 -12.63
N SER A 53 -9.90 0.84 -13.34
CA SER A 53 -9.52 -0.56 -13.59
C SER A 53 -9.22 -1.33 -12.30
N THR A 54 -8.87 -0.65 -11.21
CA THR A 54 -8.62 -1.27 -9.90
C THR A 54 -9.91 -1.77 -9.23
N LYS A 55 -11.08 -1.29 -9.68
CA LYS A 55 -12.39 -1.76 -9.16
C LYS A 55 -12.69 -3.21 -9.52
N GLN A 56 -12.03 -3.78 -10.54
CA GLN A 56 -12.33 -5.12 -11.08
C GLN A 56 -12.31 -6.24 -10.03
N TYR A 57 -11.50 -6.08 -8.97
CA TYR A 57 -11.32 -7.05 -7.89
C TYR A 57 -12.47 -7.05 -6.87
N PHE A 58 -13.42 -6.11 -6.97
CA PHE A 58 -14.45 -5.84 -5.97
C PHE A 58 -15.85 -6.08 -6.53
N SER A 59 -16.37 -7.30 -6.34
CA SER A 59 -17.63 -7.74 -6.94
C SER A 59 -18.84 -6.86 -6.62
N GLU A 60 -18.90 -6.27 -5.42
CA GLU A 60 -20.08 -5.52 -4.97
C GLU A 60 -20.18 -4.14 -5.62
N PHE A 61 -19.05 -3.49 -5.95
CA PHE A 61 -19.05 -2.11 -6.44
C PHE A 61 -18.27 -1.90 -7.75
N ARG A 62 -17.76 -2.96 -8.38
CA ARG A 62 -16.96 -2.83 -9.63
C ARG A 62 -17.66 -2.09 -10.78
N HIS A 63 -18.99 -2.04 -10.75
CA HIS A 63 -19.85 -1.42 -11.76
C HIS A 63 -20.38 -0.04 -11.35
N MET A 64 -20.11 0.39 -10.12
CA MET A 64 -20.56 1.69 -9.61
C MET A 64 -19.64 2.79 -10.12
N GLU A 65 -20.23 3.84 -10.68
CA GLU A 65 -19.52 5.06 -11.09
C GLU A 65 -19.84 6.24 -10.17
N ASP A 66 -20.98 6.22 -9.49
CA ASP A 66 -21.33 7.22 -8.49
C ASP A 66 -20.47 7.04 -7.24
N THR A 67 -19.84 8.13 -6.80
CA THR A 67 -18.88 8.09 -5.68
C THR A 67 -19.60 7.86 -4.36
N GLN A 68 -20.79 8.44 -4.18
CA GLN A 68 -21.58 8.36 -2.96
C GLN A 68 -22.14 6.94 -2.78
N GLU A 69 -22.61 6.32 -3.86
CA GLU A 69 -23.01 4.92 -3.88
C GLU A 69 -21.82 4.02 -3.51
N MET A 70 -20.65 4.23 -4.11
CA MET A 70 -19.44 3.45 -3.81
C MET A 70 -19.01 3.60 -2.34
N GLN A 71 -19.06 4.82 -1.78
CA GLN A 71 -18.78 5.09 -0.36
C GLN A 71 -19.72 4.34 0.58
N SER A 72 -20.97 4.12 0.16
CA SER A 72 -21.97 3.38 0.93
C SER A 72 -21.80 1.86 0.86
N SER A 73 -20.94 1.34 -0.02
CA SER A 73 -20.69 -0.10 -0.16
C SER A 73 -20.06 -0.69 1.11
N ALA A 74 -20.70 -1.72 1.67
CA ALA A 74 -20.21 -2.45 2.82
C ALA A 74 -18.84 -3.11 2.54
N GLN A 75 -18.63 -3.66 1.33
CA GLN A 75 -17.34 -4.20 0.92
C GLN A 75 -16.24 -3.13 0.88
N LEU A 76 -16.54 -1.93 0.37
CA LEU A 76 -15.57 -0.82 0.36
C LEU A 76 -15.21 -0.41 1.79
N GLN A 77 -16.20 -0.13 2.64
CA GLN A 77 -15.96 0.31 4.02
C GLN A 77 -15.15 -0.72 4.81
N LYS A 78 -15.48 -2.00 4.66
CA LYS A 78 -14.72 -3.09 5.29
C LYS A 78 -13.29 -3.14 4.79
N HIS A 79 -13.07 -2.99 3.49
CA HIS A 79 -11.71 -3.03 2.93
C HIS A 79 -10.89 -1.79 3.34
N ALA A 80 -11.50 -0.62 3.41
CA ALA A 80 -10.88 0.60 3.91
C ALA A 80 -10.30 0.39 5.32
N VAL A 81 -11.09 -0.19 6.23
CA VAL A 81 -10.62 -0.51 7.59
C VAL A 81 -9.47 -1.52 7.57
N LEU A 82 -9.50 -2.52 6.68
CA LEU A 82 -8.42 -3.51 6.57
C LEU A 82 -7.12 -2.89 6.06
N VAL A 83 -7.18 -1.98 5.08
CA VAL A 83 -6.03 -1.23 4.59
C VAL A 83 -5.41 -0.43 5.73
N MET A 84 -6.22 0.33 6.48
CA MET A 84 -5.70 1.14 7.58
C MET A 84 -5.10 0.30 8.72
N LYS A 85 -5.68 -0.87 9.02
CA LYS A 85 -5.09 -1.80 10.00
C LYS A 85 -3.75 -2.38 9.52
N ALA A 86 -3.63 -2.68 8.23
CA ALA A 86 -2.39 -3.18 7.66
C ALA A 86 -1.30 -2.10 7.66
N LEU A 87 -1.64 -0.87 7.30
CA LEU A 87 -0.74 0.28 7.39
C LEU A 87 -0.33 0.55 8.84
N ASN A 88 -1.24 0.41 9.81
CA ASN A 88 -0.90 0.54 11.22
C ASN A 88 0.12 -0.51 11.65
N ALA A 89 -0.08 -1.77 11.28
CA ALA A 89 0.86 -2.84 11.60
C ALA A 89 2.23 -2.62 10.94
N LEU A 90 2.26 -2.04 9.73
CA LEU A 90 3.49 -1.65 9.04
C LEU A 90 4.21 -0.52 9.79
N VAL A 91 3.48 0.52 10.20
CA VAL A 91 4.04 1.64 10.99
C VAL A 91 4.59 1.15 12.33
N GLU A 92 3.88 0.25 13.00
CA GLU A 92 4.32 -0.38 14.27
C GLU A 92 5.51 -1.37 14.11
N SER A 93 5.98 -1.60 12.89
CA SER A 93 7.11 -2.48 12.62
C SER A 93 8.31 -1.80 11.97
N VAL A 94 8.26 -0.49 11.70
CA VAL A 94 9.29 0.21 10.90
C VAL A 94 10.70 0.16 11.49
N ASP A 95 10.84 -0.14 12.78
CA ASP A 95 12.10 -0.32 13.50
C ASP A 95 12.64 -1.77 13.44
N ASP A 96 11.82 -2.72 13.01
CA ASP A 96 12.14 -4.14 12.92
C ASP A 96 11.90 -4.64 11.48
N GLY A 97 13.01 -4.84 10.76
CA GLY A 97 12.97 -5.30 9.36
C GLY A 97 12.35 -6.68 9.18
N GLU A 98 12.54 -7.61 10.13
CA GLU A 98 11.94 -8.95 10.04
C GLU A 98 10.44 -8.90 10.28
N LYS A 99 9.99 -8.12 11.27
CA LYS A 99 8.58 -7.90 11.55
C LYS A 99 7.90 -7.17 10.37
N THR A 100 8.55 -6.16 9.79
CA THR A 100 8.08 -5.47 8.58
C THR A 100 7.89 -6.44 7.43
N ALA A 101 8.91 -7.27 7.13
CA ALA A 101 8.81 -8.28 6.08
C ALA A 101 7.63 -9.23 6.32
N SER A 102 7.45 -9.72 7.55
CA SER A 102 6.37 -10.63 7.92
C SER A 102 4.97 -10.00 7.78
N VAL A 103 4.81 -8.73 8.16
CA VAL A 103 3.55 -8.00 7.99
C VAL A 103 3.19 -7.88 6.51
N VAL A 104 4.14 -7.44 5.68
CA VAL A 104 3.91 -7.26 4.24
C VAL A 104 3.67 -8.61 3.55
N GLU A 105 4.38 -9.65 3.91
CA GLU A 105 4.24 -11.00 3.34
C GLU A 105 2.82 -11.54 3.47
N LYS A 106 2.19 -11.38 4.64
CA LYS A 106 0.81 -11.83 4.88
C LYS A 106 -0.16 -11.13 3.93
N VAL A 107 -0.03 -9.82 3.78
CA VAL A 107 -0.87 -9.00 2.90
C VAL A 107 -0.63 -9.39 1.44
N ALA A 108 0.63 -9.44 1.00
CA ALA A 108 1.02 -9.76 -0.36
C ALA A 108 0.55 -11.16 -0.78
N LYS A 109 0.77 -12.19 0.04
CA LYS A 109 0.32 -13.56 -0.24
C LYS A 109 -1.20 -13.65 -0.40
N SER A 110 -1.96 -12.94 0.43
CA SER A 110 -3.43 -12.90 0.31
C SER A 110 -3.85 -12.26 -1.02
N HIS A 111 -3.28 -11.10 -1.36
CA HIS A 111 -3.62 -10.37 -2.58
C HIS A 111 -3.24 -11.15 -3.84
N ALA A 112 -2.08 -11.78 -3.86
CA ALA A 112 -1.67 -12.61 -4.99
C ALA A 112 -2.51 -13.89 -5.08
N ARG A 113 -2.57 -14.71 -4.03
CA ARG A 113 -3.12 -16.07 -4.16
C ARG A 113 -4.64 -16.08 -4.19
N LYS A 114 -5.29 -15.29 -3.34
CA LYS A 114 -6.74 -15.29 -3.17
C LYS A 114 -7.43 -14.28 -4.08
N HIS A 115 -6.90 -13.07 -4.15
CA HIS A 115 -7.57 -11.96 -4.84
C HIS A 115 -7.07 -11.73 -6.26
N LYS A 116 -5.95 -12.36 -6.63
CA LYS A 116 -5.34 -12.26 -7.96
C LYS A 116 -5.07 -10.81 -8.38
N VAL A 117 -4.65 -9.97 -7.43
CA VAL A 117 -4.38 -8.55 -7.67
C VAL A 117 -2.99 -8.38 -8.26
N GLU A 118 -2.88 -7.70 -9.41
CA GLU A 118 -1.58 -7.37 -10.00
C GLU A 118 -0.75 -6.48 -9.05
N PRO A 119 0.56 -6.74 -8.90
CA PRO A 119 1.41 -6.05 -7.92
C PRO A 119 1.52 -4.55 -8.20
N VAL A 120 1.39 -4.13 -9.46
CA VAL A 120 1.40 -2.70 -9.84
C VAL A 120 0.33 -1.88 -9.11
N ASN A 121 -0.79 -2.50 -8.72
CA ASN A 121 -1.85 -1.82 -7.98
C ASN A 121 -1.42 -1.40 -6.57
N PHE A 122 -0.44 -2.10 -5.96
CA PHE A 122 0.16 -1.66 -4.69
C PHE A 122 0.97 -0.37 -4.87
N LYS A 123 1.71 -0.24 -5.98
CA LYS A 123 2.45 0.99 -6.29
C LYS A 123 1.51 2.17 -6.52
N ILE A 124 0.41 1.94 -7.24
CA ILE A 124 -0.62 2.95 -7.47
C ILE A 124 -1.26 3.37 -6.14
N LEU A 125 -1.69 2.40 -5.33
CA LEU A 125 -2.27 2.66 -4.01
C LEU A 125 -1.30 3.41 -3.10
N ALA A 126 -0.01 3.07 -3.09
CA ALA A 126 1.02 3.78 -2.34
C ALA A 126 1.08 5.28 -2.69
N GLY A 127 1.05 5.61 -3.98
CA GLY A 127 0.99 7.01 -4.45
C GLY A 127 -0.30 7.71 -3.98
N VAL A 128 -1.45 7.05 -4.16
CA VAL A 128 -2.75 7.59 -3.73
C VAL A 128 -2.82 7.83 -2.22
N ILE A 129 -2.25 6.92 -1.41
CA ILE A 129 -2.15 7.12 0.04
C ILE A 129 -1.42 8.42 0.32
N LEU A 130 -0.23 8.62 -0.27
CA LEU A 130 0.57 9.82 -0.01
C LEU A 130 -0.17 11.10 -0.44
N GLU A 131 -0.78 11.13 -1.62
CA GLU A 131 -1.58 12.27 -2.10
C GLU A 131 -2.71 12.62 -1.13
N VAL A 132 -3.50 11.62 -0.72
CA VAL A 132 -4.63 11.83 0.20
C VAL A 132 -4.16 12.28 1.58
N LEU A 133 -3.08 11.72 2.12
CA LEU A 133 -2.57 12.13 3.42
C LEU A 133 -2.06 13.58 3.41
N VAL A 134 -1.43 14.02 2.32
CA VAL A 134 -1.02 15.43 2.13
C VAL A 134 -2.22 16.35 2.05
N GLU A 135 -3.27 15.97 1.30
CA GLU A 135 -4.49 16.78 1.16
C GLU A 135 -5.28 16.88 2.48
N VAL A 136 -5.41 15.77 3.21
CA VAL A 136 -6.26 15.68 4.42
C VAL A 136 -5.54 16.19 5.67
N PHE A 137 -4.21 16.04 5.74
CA PHE A 137 -3.40 16.43 6.90
C PHE A 137 -2.26 17.39 6.52
N PRO A 138 -2.53 18.51 5.83
CA PRO A 138 -1.49 19.38 5.25
C PRO A 138 -0.55 19.97 6.31
N GLU A 139 -1.06 20.24 7.52
CA GLU A 139 -0.25 20.77 8.63
C GLU A 139 0.75 19.74 9.20
N SER A 140 0.51 18.44 8.97
CA SER A 140 1.35 17.35 9.47
C SER A 140 2.23 16.73 8.39
N PHE A 141 1.87 16.90 7.12
CA PHE A 141 2.58 16.32 5.97
C PHE A 141 3.41 17.36 5.21
N GLY A 142 4.37 17.98 5.91
CA GLY A 142 5.43 18.80 5.32
C GLY A 142 6.42 17.99 4.46
N VAL A 143 7.45 18.66 3.93
CA VAL A 143 8.41 18.04 2.99
C VAL A 143 9.10 16.82 3.59
N GLU A 144 9.51 16.90 4.85
CA GLU A 144 10.20 15.83 5.57
C GLU A 144 9.29 14.62 5.77
N ALA A 145 8.03 14.86 6.15
CA ALA A 145 7.03 13.81 6.31
C ALA A 145 6.73 13.14 4.96
N GLN A 146 6.51 13.92 3.90
CA GLN A 146 6.28 13.37 2.56
C GLN A 146 7.44 12.49 2.09
N ARG A 147 8.68 12.93 2.32
CA ARG A 147 9.88 12.14 1.99
C ARG A 147 9.95 10.84 2.78
N ALA A 148 9.74 10.90 4.10
CA ALA A 148 9.76 9.71 4.97
C ALA A 148 8.68 8.70 4.56
N TRP A 149 7.46 9.18 4.30
CA TRP A 149 6.36 8.34 3.83
C TRP A 149 6.61 7.75 2.44
N SER A 150 7.20 8.50 1.51
CA SER A 150 7.60 7.98 0.20
C SER A 150 8.55 6.79 0.35
N LYS A 151 9.57 6.90 1.21
CA LYS A 151 10.50 5.78 1.48
C LYS A 151 9.79 4.58 2.08
N LEU A 152 8.88 4.78 3.04
CA LEU A 152 8.10 3.68 3.61
C LEU A 152 7.25 2.98 2.54
N MET A 153 6.65 3.73 1.62
CA MET A 153 5.88 3.18 0.51
C MET A 153 6.76 2.40 -0.48
N ASP A 154 7.99 2.85 -0.72
CA ASP A 154 8.97 2.10 -1.51
C ASP A 154 9.37 0.79 -0.82
N VAL A 155 9.58 0.81 0.50
CA VAL A 155 9.82 -0.40 1.32
C VAL A 155 8.66 -1.38 1.20
N LEU A 156 7.42 -0.91 1.37
CA LEU A 156 6.21 -1.71 1.21
C LEU A 156 6.18 -2.37 -0.18
N TYR A 157 6.34 -1.58 -1.24
CA TYR A 157 6.25 -2.08 -2.62
C TYR A 157 7.39 -3.07 -2.96
N TRP A 158 8.60 -2.81 -2.47
CA TRP A 158 9.72 -3.73 -2.64
C TRP A 158 9.45 -5.08 -1.99
N HIS A 159 8.95 -5.11 -0.75
CA HIS A 159 8.58 -6.37 -0.09
C HIS A 159 7.42 -7.08 -0.80
N VAL A 160 6.41 -6.35 -1.28
CA VAL A 160 5.31 -6.93 -2.08
C VAL A 160 5.85 -7.61 -3.32
N THR A 161 6.65 -6.91 -4.13
CA THR A 161 7.18 -7.46 -5.39
C THR A 161 8.10 -8.65 -5.18
N ARG A 162 8.91 -8.64 -4.10
CA ARG A 162 9.68 -9.82 -3.68
C ARG A 162 8.80 -11.02 -3.37
N VAL A 163 7.77 -10.84 -2.55
CA VAL A 163 6.85 -11.93 -2.20
C VAL A 163 6.12 -12.46 -3.43
N TYR A 164 5.70 -11.59 -4.35
CA TYR A 164 5.08 -11.97 -5.62
C TYR A 164 6.03 -12.79 -6.50
N SER A 165 7.31 -12.40 -6.57
CA SER A 165 8.34 -13.15 -7.28
C SER A 165 8.59 -14.53 -6.66
N GLU A 166 8.71 -14.60 -5.33
CA GLU A 166 8.97 -15.84 -4.57
C GLU A 166 7.84 -16.88 -4.72
N ILE A 167 6.60 -16.44 -4.93
CA ILE A 167 5.47 -17.34 -5.18
C ILE A 167 5.26 -17.67 -6.67
N GLY A 168 6.12 -17.18 -7.55
CA GLY A 168 6.06 -17.42 -8.99
C GLY A 168 4.90 -16.71 -9.70
N TRP A 169 4.55 -15.49 -9.27
CA TRP A 169 3.51 -14.70 -9.94
C TRP A 169 3.91 -14.39 -11.39
N THR A 170 3.06 -14.77 -12.33
CA THR A 170 3.09 -14.29 -13.71
C THR A 170 1.90 -13.37 -13.90
N SER A 171 2.13 -12.15 -14.38
CA SER A 171 1.03 -11.22 -14.67
C SER A 171 0.02 -11.88 -15.59
N THR A 172 -1.25 -11.68 -15.27
CA THR A 172 -2.35 -12.09 -16.13
C THR A 172 -2.39 -11.16 -17.34
N GLU A 173 -2.26 -11.75 -18.54
CA GLU A 173 -2.40 -11.06 -19.84
C GLU A 173 -3.78 -10.41 -20.01
#